data_AF-A0AAV9JNI5-F1
#
_entry.id   AF-A0AAV9JNI5-F1
#
_cell.length_a   1.000
_cell.length_b   1.000
_cell.length_c   1.000
_cell.angle_alpha   90.00
_cell.angle_beta   90.00
_cell.angle_gamma   90.00
#
_symmetry.space_group_name_H-M   'P 1'
#
loop_
_entity.id
_entity.type
_entity.pdbx_description
1 polymer ?
#
loop_
_entity_poly.entity_id
_entity_poly.type
_entity_poly.pdbx_seq_one_letter_code
_entity_poly.pdbx_strand_id
1 'polypeptide(L)'
;MKLSLNTLAFLMTAATSVAQTVTIPATTGSLPPAGPNGCAAGYYPGTDTVLYTVPYTYQQVLSVIGNYTNLTWSGSPANSVTTNNSAALASNDWTPGTARFYDIAGAHVIETITTYSKPANGPYVEFHTLAPLRIASYDVDFYGDFDGQVWQPVCGGRATAANFTINFCASNATTGAAVLHLLHMTDAVTVGQYLGGQNYTSCAALGGNGTATGSNGTSAASGTATSSPAAVYTGAAVGQATGVLGALAVAGIVACANLCL
;
A
#
# COMPACT_ATOMS: atom_id res chain seq x y z
N MET A 1 22.02 -28.46 55.63
CA MET A 1 22.53 -27.41 54.72
C MET A 1 23.11 -28.06 53.48
N LYS A 2 22.51 -27.79 52.31
CA LYS A 2 23.13 -27.65 50.98
C LYS A 2 22.00 -27.59 49.95
N LEU A 3 21.52 -26.38 49.65
CA LEU A 3 20.76 -26.12 48.43
C LEU A 3 21.78 -26.01 47.28
N SER A 4 21.69 -26.90 46.30
CA SER A 4 22.41 -26.78 45.03
C SER A 4 21.53 -26.02 44.04
N LEU A 5 21.93 -24.79 43.73
CA LEU A 5 21.34 -23.92 42.72
C LEU A 5 21.93 -24.33 41.35
N ASN A 6 21.11 -24.87 40.44
CA ASN A 6 21.54 -25.15 39.06
C ASN A 6 21.39 -23.89 38.22
N THR A 7 22.52 -23.29 37.86
CA THR A 7 22.61 -22.16 36.94
C THR A 7 22.43 -22.67 35.51
N LEU A 8 21.26 -22.44 34.92
CA LEU A 8 21.02 -22.65 33.49
C LEU A 8 21.55 -21.42 32.72
N ALA A 9 22.72 -21.54 32.13
CA ALA A 9 23.29 -20.51 31.27
C ALA A 9 22.61 -20.57 29.89
N PHE A 10 21.76 -19.58 29.59
CA PHE A 10 21.28 -19.32 28.24
C PHE A 10 22.40 -18.63 27.44
N LEU A 11 23.04 -19.35 26.51
CA LEU A 11 23.82 -18.72 25.45
C LEU A 11 22.84 -18.14 24.43
N MET A 12 22.64 -16.81 24.46
CA MET A 12 22.10 -16.10 23.30
C MET A 12 23.25 -15.82 22.33
N THR A 13 23.32 -16.60 21.25
CA THR A 13 24.18 -16.27 20.11
C THR A 13 23.54 -15.08 19.39
N ALA A 14 24.11 -13.90 19.56
CA ALA A 14 23.72 -12.73 18.80
C ALA A 14 24.12 -12.94 17.33
N ALA A 15 23.11 -13.20 16.48
CA ALA A 15 23.29 -13.09 15.04
C ALA A 15 23.45 -11.60 14.71
N THR A 16 24.68 -11.14 14.60
CA THR A 16 24.98 -9.83 13.99
C THR A 16 24.70 -9.93 12.50
N SER A 17 23.44 -9.70 12.12
CA SER A 17 23.13 -9.32 10.74
C SER A 17 23.76 -7.96 10.51
N VAL A 18 24.82 -7.91 9.71
CA VAL A 18 25.34 -6.65 9.18
C VAL A 18 24.25 -6.15 8.23
N ALA A 19 23.37 -5.28 8.73
CA ALA A 19 22.46 -4.54 7.87
C ALA A 19 23.34 -3.71 6.93
N GLN A 20 23.53 -4.21 5.70
CA GLN A 20 24.08 -3.38 4.65
C GLN A 20 23.01 -2.33 4.37
N THR A 21 23.33 -1.07 4.70
CA THR A 21 22.57 0.06 4.21
C THR A 21 22.76 0.12 2.71
N VAL A 22 21.95 -0.65 1.97
CA VAL A 22 21.89 -0.58 0.51
C VAL A 22 21.11 0.68 0.19
N THR A 23 21.83 1.78 -0.03
CA THR A 23 21.22 2.98 -0.63
C THR A 23 21.04 2.69 -2.12
N ILE A 24 19.84 2.27 -2.52
CA ILE A 24 19.48 2.29 -3.95
C ILE A 24 19.08 3.73 -4.30
N PRO A 25 19.80 4.40 -5.21
CA PRO A 25 19.38 5.70 -5.70
C PRO A 25 17.97 5.55 -6.29
N ALA A 26 17.07 6.51 -6.02
CA ALA A 26 15.86 6.65 -6.83
C ALA A 26 16.32 6.76 -8.29
N THR A 27 16.16 5.68 -9.06
CA THR A 27 16.55 5.69 -10.45
C THR A 27 15.61 6.64 -11.18
N THR A 28 15.98 7.09 -12.37
CA THR A 28 15.08 7.83 -13.28
C THR A 28 13.96 6.92 -13.83
N GLY A 29 13.32 6.11 -12.99
CA GLY A 29 12.31 5.12 -13.36
C GLY A 29 12.85 3.81 -13.93
N SER A 30 14.14 3.49 -13.79
CA SER A 30 14.70 2.23 -14.32
C SER A 30 14.80 1.13 -13.26
N LEU A 31 14.45 -0.10 -13.66
CA LEU A 31 14.63 -1.28 -12.82
C LEU A 31 16.12 -1.63 -12.69
N PRO A 32 16.57 -2.12 -11.53
CA PRO A 32 17.94 -2.56 -11.37
C PRO A 32 18.20 -3.81 -12.24
N PRO A 33 19.45 -4.05 -12.68
CA PRO A 33 19.78 -5.22 -13.49
C PRO A 33 19.41 -6.53 -12.77
N ALA A 34 18.69 -7.40 -13.45
CA ALA A 34 18.30 -8.70 -12.93
C ALA A 34 19.51 -9.64 -12.78
N GLY A 35 19.58 -10.33 -11.66
CA GLY A 35 20.53 -11.41 -11.38
C GLY A 35 19.94 -12.81 -11.66
N PRO A 36 20.61 -13.88 -11.18
CA PRO A 36 20.23 -15.26 -11.51
C PRO A 36 18.82 -15.68 -11.04
N ASN A 37 18.28 -15.06 -10.00
CA ASN A 37 16.92 -15.34 -9.48
C ASN A 37 15.84 -14.43 -10.12
N GLY A 38 16.18 -13.66 -11.17
CA GLY A 38 15.30 -12.67 -11.77
C GLY A 38 15.27 -11.32 -11.04
N CYS A 39 15.88 -11.23 -9.87
CA CYS A 39 15.98 -10.00 -9.07
C CYS A 39 17.43 -9.51 -8.97
N ALA A 40 17.62 -8.23 -8.65
CA ALA A 40 18.92 -7.66 -8.33
C ALA A 40 19.51 -8.34 -7.08
N ALA A 41 20.83 -8.28 -6.94
CA ALA A 41 21.52 -8.86 -5.78
C ALA A 41 20.94 -8.31 -4.46
N GLY A 42 20.62 -9.21 -3.52
CA GLY A 42 20.00 -8.86 -2.24
C GLY A 42 18.47 -8.79 -2.26
N TYR A 43 17.84 -8.96 -3.42
CA TYR A 43 16.39 -9.00 -3.57
C TYR A 43 15.90 -10.40 -3.92
N TYR A 44 14.68 -10.71 -3.48
CA TYR A 44 14.02 -11.98 -3.67
C TYR A 44 12.68 -11.78 -4.37
N PRO A 45 12.32 -12.64 -5.33
CA PRO A 45 11.08 -12.51 -6.07
C PRO A 45 9.87 -12.79 -5.16
N GLY A 46 8.78 -12.09 -5.43
CA GLY A 46 7.49 -12.25 -4.77
C GLY A 46 6.35 -11.85 -5.68
N THR A 47 5.13 -12.20 -5.26
CA THR A 47 3.89 -11.80 -5.92
C THR A 47 2.84 -11.50 -4.87
N ASP A 48 1.96 -10.55 -5.16
CA ASP A 48 0.76 -10.28 -4.38
C ASP A 48 -0.42 -10.06 -5.33
N THR A 49 -1.61 -10.41 -4.86
CA THR A 49 -2.86 -10.16 -5.58
C THR A 49 -3.97 -9.80 -4.60
N VAL A 50 -4.63 -8.67 -4.84
CA VAL A 50 -5.83 -8.23 -4.14
C VAL A 50 -7.00 -8.22 -5.11
N LEU A 51 -8.03 -9.01 -4.78
CA LEU A 51 -9.32 -8.98 -5.44
C LEU A 51 -10.35 -8.36 -4.50
N TYR A 52 -11.01 -7.30 -4.95
CA TYR A 52 -11.99 -6.59 -4.13
C TYR A 52 -13.16 -6.12 -5.00
N THR A 53 -14.38 -6.17 -4.49
CA THR A 53 -15.56 -5.68 -5.24
C THR A 53 -16.19 -4.53 -4.49
N VAL A 54 -16.36 -3.41 -5.19
CA VAL A 54 -17.11 -2.26 -4.69
C VAL A 54 -18.53 -2.27 -5.27
N PRO A 55 -19.58 -1.96 -4.48
CA PRO A 55 -20.97 -1.98 -4.94
C PRO A 55 -21.34 -0.70 -5.72
N TYR A 56 -20.45 -0.25 -6.60
CA TYR A 56 -20.60 0.94 -7.43
C TYR A 56 -20.36 0.61 -8.90
N THR A 57 -21.03 1.34 -9.79
CA THR A 57 -20.88 1.13 -11.23
C THR A 57 -19.48 1.48 -11.69
N TYR A 58 -19.08 0.93 -12.84
CA TYR A 58 -17.79 1.21 -13.45
C TYR A 58 -17.56 2.72 -13.62
N GLN A 59 -18.57 3.47 -14.07
CA GLN A 59 -18.46 4.92 -14.28
C GLN A 59 -18.28 5.69 -12.97
N GLN A 60 -18.94 5.25 -11.88
CA GLN A 60 -18.72 5.82 -10.55
C GLN A 60 -17.28 5.60 -10.08
N VAL A 61 -16.78 4.37 -10.20
CA VAL A 61 -15.38 4.05 -9.87
C VAL A 61 -14.40 4.85 -10.72
N LEU A 62 -14.63 4.95 -12.03
CA LEU A 62 -13.78 5.71 -12.95
C LEU A 62 -13.71 7.20 -12.61
N SER A 63 -14.75 7.76 -11.97
CA SER A 63 -14.73 9.16 -11.53
C SER A 63 -13.73 9.41 -10.38
N VAL A 64 -13.34 8.36 -9.67
CA VAL A 64 -12.32 8.40 -8.60
C VAL A 64 -10.95 8.06 -9.16
N ILE A 65 -10.81 6.88 -9.76
CA ILE A 65 -9.49 6.34 -10.16
C ILE A 65 -9.02 6.85 -11.53
N GLY A 66 -9.93 7.35 -12.36
CA GLY A 66 -9.64 7.71 -13.76
C GLY A 66 -8.90 9.02 -13.91
N ASN A 67 -8.67 9.76 -12.82
CA ASN A 67 -7.81 10.95 -12.78
C ASN A 67 -6.44 10.60 -12.20
N TYR A 68 -5.48 10.39 -13.08
CA TYR A 68 -4.12 9.98 -12.74
C TYR A 68 -3.29 11.06 -12.05
N THR A 69 -3.73 12.32 -12.13
CA THR A 69 -3.09 13.42 -11.40
C THR A 69 -3.56 13.49 -9.94
N ASN A 70 -4.65 12.79 -9.62
CA ASN A 70 -5.24 12.74 -8.30
C ASN A 70 -5.21 11.32 -7.74
N LEU A 71 -4.12 11.01 -7.05
CA LEU A 71 -3.92 9.74 -6.34
C LEU A 71 -4.27 9.84 -4.85
N THR A 72 -5.15 10.77 -4.45
CA THR A 72 -5.57 10.89 -3.04
C THR A 72 -6.29 9.65 -2.54
N TRP A 73 -6.97 8.91 -3.43
CA TRP A 73 -7.59 7.63 -3.09
C TRP A 73 -6.57 6.53 -2.78
N SER A 74 -5.31 6.68 -3.22
CA SER A 74 -4.18 5.82 -2.86
C SER A 74 -3.35 6.40 -1.69
N GLY A 75 -3.78 7.54 -1.13
CA GLY A 75 -3.12 8.19 0.00
C GLY A 75 -2.01 9.17 -0.36
N SER A 76 -1.85 9.51 -1.64
CA SER A 76 -0.94 10.57 -2.08
C SER A 76 -1.51 11.97 -1.76
N PRO A 77 -0.70 12.97 -1.37
CA PRO A 77 -1.21 14.32 -1.15
C PRO A 77 -1.84 14.92 -2.42
N ALA A 78 -2.88 15.74 -2.25
CA ALA A 78 -3.53 16.40 -3.36
C ALA A 78 -2.54 17.27 -4.15
N ASN A 79 -2.61 17.20 -5.49
CA ASN A 79 -1.74 17.96 -6.41
C ASN A 79 -0.24 17.67 -6.26
N SER A 80 0.15 16.52 -5.71
CA SER A 80 1.57 16.14 -5.55
C SER A 80 2.14 15.33 -6.72
N VAL A 81 1.28 14.77 -7.58
CA VAL A 81 1.71 13.95 -8.71
C VAL A 81 2.42 14.84 -9.75
N THR A 82 3.63 14.43 -10.12
CA THR A 82 4.37 14.99 -11.26
C THR A 82 4.63 13.89 -12.29
N THR A 83 5.15 14.25 -13.46
CA THR A 83 5.40 13.29 -14.56
C THR A 83 6.48 13.78 -15.51
N ASN A 84 7.04 12.86 -16.30
CA ASN A 84 7.94 13.14 -17.41
C ASN A 84 7.19 13.55 -18.70
N ASN A 85 5.86 13.51 -18.69
CA ASN A 85 5.00 13.90 -19.80
C ASN A 85 4.02 15.01 -19.36
N SER A 86 4.47 16.26 -19.34
CA SER A 86 3.67 17.39 -18.83
C SER A 86 2.35 17.59 -19.58
N ALA A 87 2.26 17.16 -20.84
CA ALA A 87 1.01 17.20 -21.60
C ALA A 87 -0.05 16.26 -21.01
N ALA A 88 0.35 15.08 -20.54
CA ALA A 88 -0.53 14.12 -19.87
C ALA A 88 -1.13 14.67 -18.56
N LEU A 89 -0.42 15.53 -17.82
CA LEU A 89 -1.00 16.19 -16.63
C LEU A 89 -2.20 17.07 -16.99
N ALA A 90 -2.09 17.82 -18.09
CA ALA A 90 -3.11 18.79 -18.47
C ALA A 90 -4.33 18.11 -19.10
N SER A 91 -4.12 17.07 -19.92
CA SER A 91 -5.20 16.36 -20.63
C SER A 91 -5.72 15.13 -19.90
N ASN A 92 -5.00 14.63 -18.88
CA ASN A 92 -5.22 13.33 -18.25
C ASN A 92 -5.25 12.18 -19.29
N ASP A 93 -4.44 12.32 -20.33
CA ASP A 93 -4.24 11.34 -21.40
C ASP A 93 -2.86 10.69 -21.23
N TRP A 94 -2.87 9.45 -20.74
CA TRP A 94 -1.68 8.72 -20.34
C TRP A 94 -1.39 7.61 -21.34
N THR A 95 -0.12 7.39 -21.63
CA THR A 95 0.32 6.42 -22.62
C THR A 95 1.51 5.62 -22.09
N PRO A 96 1.73 4.38 -22.61
CA PRO A 96 2.92 3.62 -22.29
C PRO A 96 4.21 4.44 -22.46
N GLY A 97 5.12 4.33 -21.49
CA GLY A 97 6.35 5.11 -21.38
C GLY A 97 6.22 6.38 -20.52
N THR A 98 4.98 6.81 -20.20
CA THR A 98 4.78 7.92 -19.25
C THR A 98 5.09 7.44 -17.83
N ALA A 99 5.95 8.17 -17.12
CA ALA A 99 6.26 7.94 -15.72
C ALA A 99 5.57 8.97 -14.85
N ARG A 100 5.01 8.55 -13.72
CA ARG A 100 4.51 9.43 -12.66
C ARG A 100 5.37 9.32 -11.41
N PHE A 101 5.47 10.43 -10.70
CA PHE A 101 6.25 10.57 -9.48
C PHE A 101 5.36 11.18 -8.41
N TYR A 102 5.30 10.55 -7.24
CA TYR A 102 4.45 10.99 -6.15
C TYR A 102 4.91 10.36 -4.84
N ASP A 103 4.44 10.91 -3.71
CA ASP A 103 4.78 10.37 -2.39
C ASP A 103 3.57 9.67 -1.77
N ILE A 104 3.79 8.51 -1.15
CA ILE A 104 2.82 7.79 -0.31
C ILE A 104 3.55 7.27 0.92
N ALA A 105 2.97 7.48 2.10
CA ALA A 105 3.48 6.97 3.38
C ALA A 105 4.98 7.28 3.64
N GLY A 106 5.46 8.42 3.16
CA GLY A 106 6.86 8.84 3.29
C GLY A 106 7.84 8.18 2.30
N ALA A 107 7.34 7.37 1.37
CA ALA A 107 8.10 6.80 0.27
C ALA A 107 7.84 7.59 -1.02
N HIS A 108 8.91 7.80 -1.79
CA HIS A 108 8.84 8.38 -3.13
C HIS A 108 8.62 7.26 -4.14
N VAL A 109 7.49 7.29 -4.83
CA VAL A 109 7.06 6.29 -5.80
C VAL A 109 7.33 6.81 -7.21
N ILE A 110 7.90 5.93 -8.04
CA ILE A 110 8.09 6.18 -9.47
C ILE A 110 7.52 4.99 -10.24
N GLU A 111 6.46 5.24 -10.98
CA GLU A 111 5.78 4.23 -11.78
C GLU A 111 5.80 4.62 -13.24
N THR A 112 6.20 3.70 -14.12
CA THR A 112 6.19 3.92 -15.56
C THR A 112 5.16 3.02 -16.22
N ILE A 113 4.18 3.61 -16.89
CA ILE A 113 3.09 2.90 -17.57
C ILE A 113 3.68 2.01 -18.67
N THR A 114 3.32 0.73 -18.66
CA THR A 114 3.65 -0.23 -19.71
C THR A 114 2.41 -0.60 -20.53
N THR A 115 1.22 -0.53 -19.96
CA THR A 115 -0.06 -0.77 -20.62
C THR A 115 -1.13 0.13 -20.03
N TYR A 116 -1.98 0.70 -20.90
CA TYR A 116 -3.09 1.54 -20.48
C TYR A 116 -4.31 1.36 -21.38
N SER A 117 -5.48 1.22 -20.78
CA SER A 117 -6.78 1.19 -21.45
C SER A 117 -7.86 1.76 -20.54
N LYS A 118 -8.56 2.79 -21.02
CA LYS A 118 -9.68 3.43 -20.29
C LYS A 118 -10.92 3.53 -21.19
N PRO A 119 -11.54 2.40 -21.58
CA PRO A 119 -12.77 2.41 -22.37
C PRO A 119 -13.96 2.89 -21.53
N ALA A 120 -15.00 3.42 -22.19
CA ALA A 120 -16.19 3.94 -21.51
C ALA A 120 -16.99 2.88 -20.70
N ASN A 121 -16.83 1.59 -21.05
CA ASN A 121 -17.59 0.47 -20.49
C ASN A 121 -16.71 -0.61 -19.82
N GLY A 122 -15.42 -0.34 -19.65
CA GLY A 122 -14.47 -1.26 -19.03
C GLY A 122 -13.99 -2.41 -19.93
N PRO A 123 -12.99 -3.18 -19.47
CA PRO A 123 -12.25 -2.95 -18.23
C PRO A 123 -11.32 -1.73 -18.35
N TYR A 124 -11.15 -1.01 -17.24
CA TYR A 124 -10.04 -0.09 -17.08
C TYR A 124 -8.80 -0.91 -16.70
N VAL A 125 -7.71 -0.68 -17.41
CA VAL A 125 -6.45 -1.44 -17.28
C VAL A 125 -5.30 -0.47 -17.22
N GLU A 126 -4.44 -0.64 -16.23
CA GLU A 126 -3.23 0.15 -16.04
C GLU A 126 -2.16 -0.74 -15.44
N PHE A 127 -1.08 -0.93 -16.19
CA PHE A 127 0.08 -1.69 -15.75
C PHE A 127 1.31 -0.77 -15.74
N HIS A 128 2.18 -0.98 -14.75
CA HIS A 128 3.41 -0.25 -14.58
C HIS A 128 4.61 -1.16 -14.36
N THR A 129 5.78 -0.56 -14.56
CA THR A 129 6.96 -0.91 -13.77
C THR A 129 7.04 0.03 -12.58
N LEU A 130 7.54 -0.49 -11.46
CA LEU A 130 7.74 0.24 -10.22
C LEU A 130 9.23 0.32 -9.93
N ALA A 131 9.79 1.53 -9.91
CA ALA A 131 11.20 1.73 -9.61
C ALA A 131 11.51 1.37 -8.15
N PRO A 132 12.80 1.14 -7.80
CA PRO A 132 13.19 0.90 -6.43
C PRO A 132 12.70 1.98 -5.47
N LEU A 133 12.02 1.54 -4.41
CA LEU A 133 11.57 2.40 -3.33
C LEU A 133 11.74 1.68 -1.98
N ARG A 134 11.76 2.48 -0.92
CA ARG A 134 11.91 2.02 0.46
C ARG A 134 10.70 2.45 1.27
N ILE A 135 10.06 1.51 1.96
CA ILE A 135 9.08 1.83 3.00
C ILE A 135 9.78 1.72 4.35
N ALA A 136 10.31 2.86 4.82
CA ALA A 136 11.18 2.90 5.99
C ALA A 136 10.51 2.35 7.28
N SER A 137 9.20 2.51 7.43
CA SER A 137 8.45 2.02 8.59
C SER A 137 8.35 0.49 8.68
N TYR A 138 8.59 -0.22 7.58
CA TYR A 138 8.59 -1.70 7.52
C TYR A 138 9.97 -2.28 7.25
N ASP A 139 11.01 -1.43 7.13
CA ASP A 139 12.38 -1.83 6.77
C ASP A 139 12.43 -2.76 5.55
N VAL A 140 11.70 -2.38 4.50
CA VAL A 140 11.65 -3.13 3.24
C VAL A 140 11.87 -2.21 2.05
N ASP A 141 12.81 -2.62 1.21
CA ASP A 141 13.02 -2.08 -0.13
C ASP A 141 12.43 -3.05 -1.16
N PHE A 142 11.75 -2.53 -2.17
CA PHE A 142 11.23 -3.33 -3.29
C PHE A 142 11.13 -2.52 -4.59
N TYR A 143 10.97 -3.26 -5.69
CA TYR A 143 10.67 -2.75 -7.04
C TYR A 143 9.86 -3.83 -7.78
N GLY A 144 9.21 -3.48 -8.89
CA GLY A 144 8.38 -4.42 -9.66
C GLY A 144 8.52 -4.22 -11.16
N ASP A 145 8.59 -5.31 -11.91
CA ASP A 145 8.53 -5.30 -13.37
C ASP A 145 7.08 -5.36 -13.90
N PHE A 146 6.14 -5.69 -13.02
CA PHE A 146 4.72 -5.67 -13.28
C PHE A 146 3.99 -5.25 -12.01
N ASP A 147 3.32 -4.11 -12.04
CA ASP A 147 2.35 -3.68 -11.05
C ASP A 147 1.08 -3.24 -11.79
N GLY A 148 0.01 -4.00 -11.63
CA GLY A 148 -1.18 -3.87 -12.44
C GLY A 148 -2.44 -3.67 -11.64
N GLN A 149 -3.27 -2.72 -12.09
CA GLN A 149 -4.64 -2.57 -11.64
C GLN A 149 -5.62 -2.75 -12.80
N VAL A 150 -6.65 -3.56 -12.54
CA VAL A 150 -7.76 -3.80 -13.46
C VAL A 150 -9.07 -3.55 -12.72
N TRP A 151 -9.92 -2.71 -13.30
CA TRP A 151 -11.24 -2.41 -12.76
C TRP A 151 -12.30 -2.76 -13.80
N GLN A 152 -13.14 -3.74 -13.49
CA GLN A 152 -14.09 -4.31 -14.44
C GLN A 152 -15.53 -4.31 -13.91
N PRO A 153 -16.53 -3.96 -14.73
CA PRO A 153 -17.92 -4.06 -14.33
C PRO A 153 -18.30 -5.52 -14.05
N VAL A 154 -19.00 -5.74 -12.94
CA VAL A 154 -19.56 -7.04 -12.54
C VAL A 154 -21.02 -6.88 -12.14
N CYS A 155 -21.71 -7.98 -11.84
CA CYS A 155 -23.12 -7.97 -11.42
C CYS A 155 -24.07 -7.28 -12.43
N GLY A 156 -23.79 -7.36 -13.72
CA GLY A 156 -24.52 -6.64 -14.76
C GLY A 156 -24.27 -5.13 -14.77
N GLY A 157 -23.08 -4.69 -14.33
CA GLY A 157 -22.68 -3.27 -14.30
C GLY A 157 -23.02 -2.52 -13.00
N ARG A 158 -23.63 -3.20 -12.02
CA ARG A 158 -24.03 -2.60 -10.73
C ARG A 158 -22.93 -2.57 -9.68
N ALA A 159 -21.83 -3.28 -9.93
CA ALA A 159 -20.65 -3.29 -9.09
C ALA A 159 -19.40 -3.30 -9.98
N THR A 160 -18.25 -3.04 -9.38
CA THR A 160 -16.96 -3.06 -10.06
C THR A 160 -16.00 -3.92 -9.26
N ALA A 161 -15.39 -4.91 -9.90
CA ALA A 161 -14.32 -5.70 -9.31
C ALA A 161 -12.98 -5.05 -9.63
N ALA A 162 -12.20 -4.80 -8.59
CA ALA A 162 -10.80 -4.46 -8.64
C ALA A 162 -9.96 -5.74 -8.60
N ASN A 163 -8.91 -5.76 -9.41
CA ASN A 163 -7.83 -6.73 -9.35
C ASN A 163 -6.51 -5.96 -9.38
N PHE A 164 -5.83 -5.94 -8.25
CA PHE A 164 -4.46 -5.45 -8.12
C PHE A 164 -3.54 -6.66 -8.09
N THR A 165 -2.56 -6.71 -8.99
CA THR A 165 -1.58 -7.79 -9.05
C THR A 165 -0.22 -7.19 -9.26
N ILE A 166 0.76 -7.62 -8.47
CA ILE A 166 2.15 -7.19 -8.60
C ILE A 166 3.09 -8.40 -8.61
N ASN A 167 4.07 -8.36 -9.50
CA ASN A 167 5.28 -9.17 -9.44
C ASN A 167 6.42 -8.25 -9.02
N PHE A 168 7.09 -8.60 -7.93
CA PHE A 168 8.07 -7.72 -7.32
C PHE A 168 9.31 -8.46 -6.89
N CYS A 169 10.36 -7.68 -6.66
CA CYS A 169 11.59 -8.10 -6.03
C CYS A 169 11.71 -7.28 -4.74
N ALA A 170 11.91 -7.93 -3.59
CA ALA A 170 12.07 -7.25 -2.30
C ALA A 170 13.26 -7.77 -1.51
N SER A 171 13.87 -6.90 -0.72
CA SER A 171 14.89 -7.26 0.30
C SER A 171 14.38 -8.32 1.29
N ASN A 172 13.07 -8.32 1.57
CA ASN A 172 12.35 -9.37 2.26
C ASN A 172 11.00 -9.62 1.55
N ALA A 173 10.91 -10.70 0.77
CA ALA A 173 9.73 -11.00 -0.05
C ALA A 173 8.43 -11.15 0.77
N THR A 174 8.50 -11.73 1.96
CA THR A 174 7.32 -11.90 2.82
C THR A 174 6.82 -10.57 3.36
N THR A 175 7.71 -9.71 3.87
CA THR A 175 7.34 -8.37 4.33
C THR A 175 6.87 -7.50 3.16
N GLY A 176 7.54 -7.56 2.01
CA GLY A 176 7.14 -6.86 0.79
C GLY A 176 5.72 -7.22 0.34
N ALA A 177 5.40 -8.53 0.28
CA ALA A 177 4.05 -9.00 -0.04
C ALA A 177 3.00 -8.45 0.95
N ALA A 178 3.28 -8.50 2.25
CA ALA A 178 2.35 -8.00 3.26
C ALA A 178 2.10 -6.49 3.16
N VAL A 179 3.14 -5.70 2.88
CA VAL A 179 3.02 -4.25 2.68
C VAL A 179 2.23 -3.94 1.41
N LEU A 180 2.56 -4.58 0.28
CA LEU A 180 1.86 -4.40 -0.98
C LEU A 180 0.38 -4.81 -0.87
N HIS A 181 0.10 -5.92 -0.22
CA HIS A 181 -1.27 -6.37 0.05
C HIS A 181 -2.07 -5.33 0.85
N LEU A 182 -1.45 -4.76 1.90
CA LEU A 182 -2.07 -3.72 2.71
C LEU A 182 -2.37 -2.46 1.88
N LEU A 183 -1.41 -2.01 1.05
CA LEU A 183 -1.57 -0.85 0.19
C LEU A 183 -2.69 -1.08 -0.84
N HIS A 184 -2.61 -2.14 -1.63
CA HIS A 184 -3.63 -2.47 -2.64
C HIS A 184 -5.04 -2.67 -2.06
N MET A 185 -5.14 -3.31 -0.88
CA MET A 185 -6.43 -3.45 -0.20
C MET A 185 -6.94 -2.09 0.29
N THR A 186 -6.07 -1.25 0.86
CA THR A 186 -6.43 0.09 1.33
C THR A 186 -6.95 0.95 0.18
N ASP A 187 -6.29 0.89 -0.97
CA ASP A 187 -6.68 1.59 -2.19
C ASP A 187 -8.08 1.19 -2.65
N ALA A 188 -8.32 -0.13 -2.78
CA ALA A 188 -9.61 -0.66 -3.20
C ALA A 188 -10.76 -0.25 -2.24
N VAL A 189 -10.50 -0.31 -0.93
CA VAL A 189 -11.46 0.09 0.11
C VAL A 189 -11.70 1.59 0.07
N THR A 190 -10.66 2.41 -0.08
CA THR A 190 -10.75 3.87 -0.10
C THR A 190 -11.59 4.37 -1.28
N VAL A 191 -11.46 3.74 -2.45
CA VAL A 191 -12.35 4.01 -3.60
C VAL A 191 -13.82 3.77 -3.23
N GLY A 192 -14.12 2.66 -2.56
CA GLY A 192 -15.46 2.39 -2.04
C GLY A 192 -15.95 3.44 -1.04
N GLN A 193 -15.07 3.90 -0.14
CA GLN A 193 -15.38 4.95 0.83
C GLN A 193 -15.66 6.30 0.17
N TYR A 194 -14.88 6.69 -0.84
CA TYR A 194 -15.10 7.93 -1.61
C TYR A 194 -16.47 7.95 -2.30
N LEU A 195 -17.00 6.78 -2.64
CA LEU A 195 -18.30 6.62 -3.29
C LEU A 195 -19.46 6.43 -2.29
N GLY A 196 -19.20 6.49 -0.99
CA GLY A 196 -20.21 6.44 0.08
C GLY A 196 -20.11 5.22 1.01
N GLY A 197 -19.08 4.39 0.89
CA GLY A 197 -18.72 3.36 1.88
C GLY A 197 -19.69 2.19 1.98
N GLN A 198 -20.46 1.89 0.94
CA GLN A 198 -21.33 0.72 0.95
C GLN A 198 -20.50 -0.57 0.89
N ASN A 199 -20.92 -1.58 1.66
CA ASN A 199 -20.30 -2.90 1.64
C ASN A 199 -20.92 -3.75 0.53
N TYR A 200 -20.06 -4.35 -0.30
CA TYR A 200 -20.49 -5.39 -1.22
C TYR A 200 -20.81 -6.67 -0.44
N THR A 201 -21.97 -7.28 -0.73
CA THR A 201 -22.36 -8.58 -0.15
C THR A 201 -22.58 -9.62 -1.24
N SER A 202 -23.40 -9.31 -2.24
CA SER A 202 -23.63 -10.17 -3.42
C SER A 202 -24.23 -9.38 -4.58
N CYS A 203 -24.13 -9.91 -5.79
CA CYS A 203 -24.82 -9.34 -6.95
C CYS A 203 -26.35 -9.33 -6.81
N ALA A 204 -26.92 -10.29 -6.08
CA ALA A 204 -28.37 -10.38 -5.87
C ALA A 204 -28.88 -9.24 -4.98
N ALA A 205 -28.12 -8.88 -3.94
CA ALA A 205 -28.45 -7.77 -3.04
C ALA A 205 -28.49 -6.41 -3.75
N LEU A 206 -27.69 -6.24 -4.82
CA LEU A 206 -27.69 -5.05 -5.67
C LEU A 206 -28.85 -5.00 -6.67
N GLY A 207 -29.59 -6.10 -6.82
CA GLY A 207 -30.66 -6.27 -7.80
C GLY A 207 -32.07 -6.32 -7.25
N GLY A 208 -32.22 -6.28 -5.93
CA GLY A 208 -33.52 -6.04 -5.33
C GLY A 208 -33.96 -4.64 -5.71
N ASN A 209 -35.02 -4.54 -6.50
CA ASN A 209 -35.83 -3.33 -6.68
C ASN A 209 -36.58 -2.99 -5.37
N GLY A 210 -35.89 -3.16 -4.24
CA GLY A 210 -36.39 -2.98 -2.90
C GLY A 210 -36.45 -1.50 -2.65
N THR A 211 -37.67 -1.01 -2.52
CA THR A 211 -38.03 0.21 -1.84
C THR A 211 -37.17 0.32 -0.57
N ALA A 212 -36.02 0.98 -0.67
CA ALA A 212 -35.13 1.21 0.44
C ALA A 212 -35.84 2.19 1.36
N THR A 213 -36.61 1.63 2.28
CA THR A 213 -37.17 2.38 3.40
C THR A 213 -35.95 2.77 4.22
N GLY A 214 -35.61 4.06 4.16
CA GLY A 214 -34.43 4.61 4.82
C GLY A 214 -34.35 4.13 6.25
N SER A 215 -33.40 3.25 6.51
CA SER A 215 -32.93 2.97 7.86
C SER A 215 -31.45 3.28 7.84
N ASN A 216 -31.12 4.32 8.59
CA ASN A 216 -29.78 4.81 8.88
C ASN A 216 -29.06 3.77 9.76
N GLY A 217 -28.85 2.57 9.22
CA GLY A 217 -28.32 1.42 9.92
C GLY A 217 -26.80 1.38 9.79
N THR A 218 -26.11 1.95 10.77
CA THR A 218 -24.68 1.74 11.06
C THR A 218 -24.41 0.31 11.55
N SER A 219 -24.77 -0.69 10.76
CA SER A 219 -24.47 -2.09 11.04
C SER A 219 -23.18 -2.47 10.32
N ALA A 220 -22.06 -2.44 11.07
CA ALA A 220 -20.82 -3.06 10.66
C ALA A 220 -21.03 -4.57 10.50
N ALA A 221 -21.34 -5.01 9.27
CA ALA A 221 -21.35 -6.41 8.92
C ALA A 221 -19.90 -6.88 8.79
N SER A 222 -19.45 -7.74 9.70
CA SER A 222 -18.15 -8.40 9.63
C SER A 222 -18.12 -9.34 8.43
N GLY A 223 -17.68 -8.84 7.28
CA GLY A 223 -17.23 -9.71 6.21
C GLY A 223 -16.05 -10.52 6.74
N THR A 224 -16.20 -11.83 6.86
CA THR A 224 -15.07 -12.72 7.11
C THR A 224 -14.26 -12.79 5.82
N ALA A 225 -13.43 -11.76 5.60
CA ALA A 225 -12.21 -11.98 4.86
C ALA A 225 -11.34 -12.88 5.74
N THR A 226 -10.91 -14.04 5.24
CA THR A 226 -9.73 -14.70 5.76
C THR A 226 -8.53 -13.83 5.41
N SER A 227 -8.40 -12.71 6.12
CA SER A 227 -7.23 -11.87 6.17
C SER A 227 -6.65 -12.01 7.57
N SER A 228 -5.33 -12.20 7.64
CA SER A 228 -4.56 -11.82 8.83
C SER A 228 -4.97 -10.39 9.21
N PRO A 229 -5.03 -10.03 10.51
CA PRO A 229 -5.62 -8.77 10.94
C PRO A 229 -5.01 -7.60 10.16
N ALA A 230 -5.86 -6.94 9.35
CA ALA A 230 -5.50 -5.72 8.68
C ALA A 230 -5.17 -4.69 9.77
N ALA A 231 -3.92 -4.22 9.79
CA ALA A 231 -3.58 -3.03 10.54
C ALA A 231 -4.50 -1.92 10.02
N VAL A 232 -5.29 -1.31 10.90
CA VAL A 232 -6.12 -0.16 10.57
C VAL A 232 -5.17 0.97 10.17
N TYR A 233 -4.94 1.12 8.87
CA TYR A 233 -4.25 2.27 8.31
C TYR A 233 -5.26 3.42 8.25
N THR A 234 -5.50 4.09 9.38
CA THR A 234 -6.12 5.40 9.34
C THR A 234 -5.11 6.35 8.72
N GLY A 235 -5.40 6.89 7.53
CA GLY A 235 -4.66 8.00 6.90
C GLY A 235 -4.59 9.30 7.74
N ALA A 236 -4.92 9.25 9.03
CA ALA A 236 -4.75 10.32 10.01
C ALA A 236 -3.34 10.36 10.67
N ALA A 237 -2.44 9.42 10.37
CA ALA A 237 -1.13 9.34 11.05
C ALA A 237 -0.06 10.32 10.52
N VAL A 238 -0.26 11.00 9.37
CA VAL A 238 0.69 12.02 8.87
C VAL A 238 0.39 13.43 9.42
N GLY A 239 -0.79 13.65 10.01
CA GLY A 239 -1.21 14.95 10.54
C GLY A 239 -0.98 15.18 12.04
N GLN A 240 -0.59 14.18 12.83
CA GLN A 240 -0.46 14.30 14.30
C GLN A 240 0.95 14.05 14.87
N ALA A 241 1.96 13.81 14.04
CA ALA A 241 3.33 13.61 14.49
C ALA A 241 4.09 14.92 14.86
N THR A 242 3.48 16.09 14.73
CA THR A 242 4.08 17.39 15.14
C THR A 242 3.54 17.93 16.47
N GLY A 243 2.63 17.23 17.16
CA GLY A 243 1.92 17.77 18.33
C GLY A 243 2.31 17.23 19.72
N VAL A 244 3.01 16.09 19.84
CA VAL A 244 3.17 15.41 21.16
C VAL A 244 4.64 15.02 21.44
N LEU A 245 5.56 15.95 21.22
CA LEU A 245 6.93 15.91 21.80
C LEU A 245 7.17 17.02 22.82
N GLY A 246 6.11 17.74 23.22
CA GLY A 246 6.20 18.89 24.10
C GLY A 246 5.26 18.81 25.30
N ALA A 247 5.39 17.77 26.13
CA ALA A 247 5.09 17.81 27.57
C ALA A 247 5.06 16.39 28.13
N LEU A 248 6.17 15.92 28.70
CA LEU A 248 6.14 15.07 29.89
C LEU A 248 7.47 15.21 30.63
N ALA A 249 7.42 16.09 31.63
CA ALA A 249 8.06 16.00 32.94
C ALA A 249 9.59 15.84 33.03
N VAL A 250 10.23 16.99 33.21
CA VAL A 250 11.20 17.20 34.28
C VAL A 250 10.54 16.83 35.62
N ALA A 251 11.04 15.80 36.32
CA ALA A 251 11.04 15.72 37.79
C ALA A 251 11.81 14.48 38.31
N GLY A 252 13.04 14.72 38.80
CA GLY A 252 13.62 14.04 39.97
C GLY A 252 14.19 12.61 39.80
N ILE A 253 15.25 12.18 40.47
CA ILE A 253 16.00 12.69 41.63
C ILE A 253 17.42 12.08 41.61
N VAL A 254 18.35 12.90 42.09
CA VAL A 254 19.74 12.67 42.54
C VAL A 254 19.93 11.44 43.45
N ALA A 255 21.02 10.67 43.23
CA ALA A 255 21.88 9.94 44.20
C ALA A 255 22.47 8.69 43.49
N CYS A 256 23.75 8.30 43.54
CA CYS A 256 24.87 8.63 44.41
C CYS A 256 26.18 8.52 43.61
N ALA A 257 27.05 9.51 43.81
CA ALA A 257 28.50 9.34 43.64
C ALA A 257 29.08 8.56 44.84
N ASN A 258 30.28 8.02 44.64
CA ASN A 258 31.18 7.28 45.56
C ASN A 258 31.09 5.76 45.49
N LEU A 259 32.06 5.16 44.80
CA LEU A 259 33.09 4.36 45.48
C LEU A 259 34.29 4.18 44.55
N CYS A 260 35.34 4.96 44.83
CA CYS A 260 36.71 4.49 44.68
C CYS A 260 36.94 3.39 45.71
N LEU A 261 37.39 2.23 45.25
CA LEU A 261 38.47 1.41 45.81
C LEU A 261 38.91 0.40 44.75
#